data_AF-A0A9D6LTX5-F1
#
_entry.id   AF-A0A9D6LTX5-F1
#
_cell.length_a   1.000
_cell.length_b   1.000
_cell.length_c   1.000
_cell.angle_alpha   90.00
_cell.angle_beta   90.00
_cell.angle_gamma   90.00
#
_symmetry.space_group_name_H-M   'P 1'
#
loop_
_entity.id
_entity.type
_entity.pdbx_description
1 polymer ?
#
loop_
_entity_poly.entity_id
_entity_poly.type
_entity_poly.pdbx_seq_one_letter_code
_entity_poly.pdbx_strand_id
1 'polypeptide(L)'
;MSSPESQRGRRRFLRALFGLGGAATTRGAAAQQTGAGGGFSLPSYARLQNYRSLKQSSYNRTGRNADRYKVDPGGAIEVFNSEGPGVITHIWFTISTPAPNHLKEVVLRAYWDGEASPSIETPVGDFFGLNLGQYFVYQSAFLNCSSVRALNCYFVMPFRRSARLTATNEGKQPVPGFYVNIDYQIVPSLPDDAAYFHAQYRQATPTPPTMTNWQTNRDGNEA
;
A
#
# COMPACT_ATOMS: atom_id res chain seq x y z
N MET A 1 79.91 24.28 11.32
CA MET A 1 78.83 25.23 11.64
C MET A 1 78.12 24.76 12.91
N SER A 2 77.43 25.66 13.61
CA SER A 2 77.10 25.52 15.04
C SER A 2 75.96 24.55 15.38
N SER A 3 76.00 24.02 16.60
CA SER A 3 74.84 23.48 17.34
C SER A 3 73.82 24.61 17.64
N PRO A 4 72.55 24.30 18.01
CA PRO A 4 72.23 23.84 19.37
C PRO A 4 71.15 22.69 19.41
N GLU A 5 71.29 21.68 20.28
CA GLU A 5 70.59 21.49 21.58
C GLU A 5 69.15 20.91 21.50
N SER A 6 68.80 19.84 22.26
CA SER A 6 68.25 19.85 23.66
C SER A 6 66.81 20.41 23.70
N GLN A 7 65.79 19.83 24.35
CA GLN A 7 65.63 18.82 25.42
C GLN A 7 64.10 18.44 25.45
N ARG A 8 63.50 17.37 26.00
CA ARG A 8 63.73 16.28 27.00
C ARG A 8 62.96 15.00 26.50
N GLY A 9 63.03 13.79 27.07
CA GLY A 9 63.88 13.25 28.14
C GLY A 9 63.12 12.45 29.24
N ARG A 10 63.25 11.10 29.23
CA ARG A 10 62.99 10.14 30.37
C ARG A 10 61.50 9.88 30.72
N ARG A 11 61.07 8.71 31.26
CA ARG A 11 61.67 7.38 31.60
C ARG A 11 60.51 6.33 31.70
N ARG A 12 60.71 5.04 31.37
CA ARG A 12 60.82 3.85 32.28
C ARG A 12 59.74 3.73 33.38
N PHE A 13 59.19 2.56 33.76
CA PHE A 13 59.61 1.16 33.51
C PHE A 13 58.48 0.12 33.76
N LEU A 14 58.71 -1.10 33.27
CA LEU A 14 58.14 -2.41 33.65
C LEU A 14 57.10 -2.52 34.78
N ARG A 15 56.07 -3.35 34.54
CA ARG A 15 55.86 -4.60 35.29
C ARG A 15 55.05 -5.62 34.47
N ALA A 16 55.37 -6.90 34.65
CA ALA A 16 54.64 -8.04 34.09
C ALA A 16 54.09 -8.90 35.23
N LEU A 17 53.06 -9.71 34.96
CA LEU A 17 52.85 -11.02 35.57
C LEU A 17 51.76 -11.80 34.82
N PHE A 18 51.85 -13.13 34.83
CA PHE A 18 50.82 -14.02 34.29
C PHE A 18 49.64 -14.15 35.27
N GLY A 19 48.44 -14.37 34.74
CA GLY A 19 47.25 -14.73 35.51
C GLY A 19 46.32 -15.62 34.70
N LEU A 20 46.30 -16.92 35.01
CA LEU A 20 45.35 -17.89 34.42
C LEU A 20 43.95 -17.69 35.05
N GLY A 21 43.14 -16.85 34.41
CA GLY A 21 41.71 -16.72 34.71
C GLY A 21 40.90 -17.68 33.83
N GLY A 22 40.25 -18.68 34.44
CA GLY A 22 39.44 -19.65 33.71
C GLY A 22 38.23 -19.01 33.03
N ALA A 23 38.06 -19.25 31.73
CA ALA A 23 36.89 -18.82 30.97
C ALA A 23 35.66 -19.68 31.33
N ALA A 24 35.10 -19.45 32.52
CA ALA A 24 33.81 -19.97 32.90
C ALA A 24 32.73 -19.33 32.02
N THR A 25 32.40 -19.99 30.91
CA THR A 25 31.27 -19.62 30.05
C THR A 25 29.98 -19.91 30.80
N THR A 26 29.58 -18.96 31.64
CA THR A 26 28.21 -18.84 32.11
C THR A 26 27.32 -18.66 30.88
N ARG A 27 26.81 -19.79 30.36
CA ARG A 27 25.57 -19.80 29.58
C ARG A 27 24.50 -19.24 30.50
N GLY A 28 24.34 -17.92 30.47
CA GLY A 28 23.19 -17.27 31.05
C GLY A 28 21.98 -17.97 30.44
N ALA A 29 21.24 -18.71 31.26
CA ALA A 29 19.99 -19.30 30.83
C ALA A 29 19.16 -18.14 30.29
N ALA A 30 18.79 -18.19 29.00
CA ALA A 30 17.90 -17.20 28.44
C ALA A 30 16.63 -17.25 29.29
N ALA A 31 16.40 -16.19 30.08
CA ALA A 31 15.28 -16.10 30.98
C ALA A 31 14.03 -15.94 30.12
N GLN A 32 13.51 -17.08 29.65
CA GLN A 32 12.31 -17.17 28.85
C GLN A 32 11.21 -16.48 29.65
N GLN A 33 10.75 -15.33 29.16
CA GLN A 33 9.73 -14.54 29.82
C GLN A 33 8.40 -15.30 29.76
N THR A 34 8.22 -16.23 30.70
CA THR A 34 6.95 -16.82 31.06
C THR A 34 6.12 -15.74 31.74
N GLY A 35 5.61 -14.80 30.95
CA GLY A 35 4.69 -13.76 31.39
C GLY A 35 3.42 -14.41 31.94
N ALA A 36 3.36 -14.54 33.26
CA ALA A 36 2.21 -15.12 33.94
C ALA A 36 0.99 -14.18 33.75
N GLY A 37 -0.07 -14.68 33.12
CA GLY A 37 -1.23 -13.84 32.83
C GLY A 37 -2.10 -14.36 31.69
N GLY A 38 -2.67 -15.56 31.83
CA GLY A 38 -3.80 -16.02 30.99
C GLY A 38 -5.10 -15.28 31.31
N GLY A 39 -5.05 -13.96 31.39
CA GLY A 39 -6.16 -13.09 31.75
C GLY A 39 -7.03 -12.73 30.55
N PHE A 40 -8.29 -12.40 30.81
CA PHE A 40 -9.20 -11.88 29.78
C PHE A 40 -8.67 -10.56 29.21
N SER A 41 -8.38 -10.55 27.90
CA SER A 41 -7.97 -9.36 27.17
C SER A 41 -9.09 -8.90 26.24
N LEU A 42 -9.49 -7.63 26.34
CA LEU A 42 -10.45 -7.05 25.40
C LEU A 42 -9.88 -7.10 23.97
N PRO A 43 -10.65 -7.58 22.97
CA PRO A 43 -10.26 -7.49 21.57
C PRO A 43 -10.18 -6.03 21.12
N SER A 44 -9.47 -5.76 20.02
CA SER A 44 -9.21 -4.39 19.53
C SER A 44 -10.48 -3.56 19.34
N TYR A 45 -11.53 -4.15 18.76
CA TYR A 45 -12.83 -3.49 18.54
C TYR A 45 -13.59 -3.11 19.82
N ALA A 46 -13.22 -3.67 20.98
CA ALA A 46 -13.80 -3.36 22.29
C ALA A 46 -12.95 -2.36 23.09
N ARG A 47 -12.01 -1.66 22.45
CA ARG A 47 -11.15 -0.63 23.04
C ARG A 47 -11.45 0.72 22.40
N LEU A 48 -11.35 1.79 23.19
CA LEU A 48 -11.44 3.16 22.68
C LEU A 48 -10.32 3.41 21.64
N GLN A 49 -10.70 3.98 20.51
CA GLN A 49 -9.80 4.26 19.39
C GLN A 49 -9.46 5.74 19.31
N ASN A 50 -8.22 6.06 18.96
CA ASN A 50 -7.75 7.44 18.78
C ASN A 50 -7.68 7.80 17.30
N TYR A 51 -8.83 7.77 16.62
CA TYR A 51 -8.99 8.19 15.23
C TYR A 51 -10.35 8.84 14.99
N ARG A 52 -10.46 9.63 13.92
CA ARG A 52 -11.75 10.12 13.38
C ARG A 52 -12.07 9.34 12.11
N SER A 53 -13.11 8.50 12.16
CA SER A 53 -13.64 7.80 10.98
C SER A 53 -14.38 8.80 10.08
N LEU A 54 -14.14 8.71 8.77
CA LEU A 54 -14.69 9.60 7.76
C LEU A 54 -15.05 8.80 6.48
N LYS A 55 -15.88 9.41 5.63
CA LYS A 55 -16.27 8.88 4.33
C LYS A 55 -16.19 9.97 3.26
N GLN A 56 -15.62 9.66 2.11
CA GLN A 56 -15.84 10.41 0.87
C GLN A 56 -16.61 9.50 -0.09
N SER A 57 -17.56 10.06 -0.84
CA SER A 57 -18.42 9.29 -1.74
C SER A 57 -18.97 10.18 -2.84
N SER A 58 -19.52 9.56 -3.88
CA SER A 58 -20.18 10.24 -5.00
C SER A 58 -21.55 10.85 -4.64
N TYR A 59 -21.88 11.00 -3.35
CA TYR A 59 -23.18 11.49 -2.91
C TYR A 59 -23.50 12.88 -3.48
N ASN A 60 -24.76 13.08 -3.82
CA ASN A 60 -25.22 14.33 -4.39
C ASN A 60 -25.42 15.38 -3.28
N ARG A 61 -24.55 16.39 -3.28
CA ARG A 61 -24.56 17.51 -2.32
C ARG A 61 -25.83 18.38 -2.36
N THR A 62 -26.72 18.18 -3.33
CA THR A 62 -28.07 18.80 -3.37
C THR A 62 -29.17 17.98 -2.69
N GLY A 63 -28.87 16.80 -2.14
CA GLY A 63 -29.84 15.93 -1.46
C GLY A 63 -30.81 15.18 -2.40
N ARG A 64 -30.54 15.13 -3.71
CA ARG A 64 -31.34 14.39 -4.71
C ARG A 64 -30.62 13.09 -5.11
N ASN A 65 -31.37 12.06 -5.51
CA ASN A 65 -30.85 10.72 -5.86
C ASN A 65 -30.04 10.67 -7.19
N ALA A 66 -28.89 11.33 -7.24
CA ALA A 66 -27.97 11.37 -8.38
C ALA A 66 -26.52 11.17 -7.92
N ASP A 67 -26.34 10.18 -7.04
CA ASP A 67 -25.16 9.94 -6.20
C ASP A 67 -24.00 9.27 -6.96
N ARG A 68 -23.63 9.86 -8.10
CA ARG A 68 -22.63 9.37 -9.04
C ARG A 68 -21.89 10.50 -9.72
N TYR A 69 -20.65 10.26 -10.11
CA TYR A 69 -19.95 11.09 -11.07
C TYR A 69 -20.30 10.69 -12.52
N LYS A 70 -20.21 11.65 -13.44
CA LYS A 70 -20.16 11.42 -14.89
C LYS A 70 -18.73 11.64 -15.36
N VAL A 71 -18.19 10.73 -16.14
CA VAL A 71 -16.83 10.83 -16.70
C VAL A 71 -16.89 10.66 -18.22
N ASP A 72 -16.79 11.76 -18.95
CA ASP A 72 -16.73 11.75 -20.42
C ASP A 72 -15.38 11.19 -20.92
N PRO A 73 -15.28 10.79 -22.21
CA PRO A 73 -14.02 10.32 -22.81
C PRO A 73 -12.87 11.32 -22.61
N GLY A 74 -11.72 10.84 -22.15
CA GLY A 74 -10.55 11.65 -21.77
C GLY A 74 -10.70 12.43 -20.46
N GLY A 75 -11.88 12.40 -19.83
CA GLY A 75 -12.14 13.08 -18.56
C GLY A 75 -11.55 12.35 -17.36
N ALA A 76 -11.18 13.12 -16.34
CA ALA A 76 -10.75 12.61 -15.04
C ALA A 76 -11.60 13.21 -13.92
N ILE A 77 -11.87 12.41 -12.89
CA ILE A 77 -12.54 12.82 -11.65
C ILE A 77 -11.65 12.55 -10.44
N GLU A 78 -11.67 13.45 -9.47
CA GLU A 78 -11.09 13.22 -8.15
C GLU A 78 -12.13 12.50 -7.29
N VAL A 79 -11.82 11.26 -6.87
CA VAL A 79 -12.70 10.39 -6.09
C VAL A 79 -12.35 10.35 -4.60
N PHE A 80 -11.13 10.80 -4.25
CA PHE A 80 -10.68 11.01 -2.89
C PHE A 80 -9.65 12.15 -2.84
N ASN A 81 -9.76 13.01 -1.83
CA ASN A 81 -8.72 13.98 -1.49
C ASN A 81 -8.77 14.29 0.01
N SER A 82 -7.70 14.01 0.75
CA SER A 82 -7.62 14.30 2.18
C SER A 82 -6.22 14.72 2.61
N GLU A 83 -6.16 15.62 3.58
CA GLU A 83 -4.94 16.10 4.23
C GLU A 83 -4.81 15.55 5.65
N GLY A 84 -3.59 15.58 6.18
CA GLY A 84 -3.21 15.05 7.48
C GLY A 84 -2.83 13.57 7.44
N PRO A 85 -2.24 13.03 8.53
CA PRO A 85 -1.93 11.61 8.63
C PRO A 85 -3.23 10.78 8.75
N GLY A 86 -3.35 9.75 7.92
CA GLY A 86 -4.56 8.97 7.79
C GLY A 86 -4.36 7.62 7.13
N VAL A 87 -5.45 6.87 7.02
CA VAL A 87 -5.50 5.50 6.51
C VAL A 87 -6.79 5.30 5.73
N ILE A 88 -6.72 4.96 4.44
CA ILE A 88 -7.88 4.40 3.74
C ILE A 88 -8.04 2.95 4.21
N THR A 89 -9.25 2.60 4.66
CA THR A 89 -9.56 1.28 5.22
C THR A 89 -10.50 0.46 4.35
N HIS A 90 -11.30 1.11 3.50
CA HIS A 90 -12.13 0.43 2.51
C HIS A 90 -12.44 1.33 1.30
N ILE A 91 -12.43 0.75 0.11
CA ILE A 91 -12.85 1.36 -1.16
C ILE A 91 -13.93 0.48 -1.78
N TRP A 92 -15.10 1.07 -2.04
CA TRP A 92 -16.15 0.48 -2.88
C TRP A 92 -16.40 1.32 -4.13
N PHE A 93 -16.46 0.68 -5.29
CA PHE A 93 -16.94 1.28 -6.55
C PHE A 93 -18.07 0.43 -7.17
N THR A 94 -18.90 1.07 -8.00
CA THR A 94 -19.55 0.39 -9.13
C THR A 94 -19.67 1.32 -10.34
N ILE A 95 -19.72 0.75 -11.54
CA ILE A 95 -19.65 1.49 -12.80
C ILE A 95 -20.83 1.11 -13.70
N SER A 96 -21.63 2.12 -14.07
CA SER A 96 -22.71 2.03 -15.03
C SER A 96 -22.34 2.78 -16.31
N THR A 97 -22.15 2.03 -17.40
CA THR A 97 -21.80 2.53 -18.74
C THR A 97 -22.15 1.51 -19.82
N PRO A 98 -22.49 1.94 -21.05
CA PRO A 98 -22.58 1.05 -22.22
C PRO A 98 -21.21 0.60 -22.75
N ALA A 99 -20.10 1.21 -22.31
CA ALA A 99 -18.77 0.88 -22.78
C ALA A 99 -18.40 -0.58 -22.42
N PRO A 100 -18.11 -1.47 -23.39
CA PRO A 100 -17.87 -2.89 -23.08
C PRO A 100 -16.58 -3.09 -22.28
N ASN A 101 -15.55 -2.28 -22.55
CA ASN A 101 -14.20 -2.44 -22.02
C ASN A 101 -13.90 -1.53 -20.83
N HIS A 102 -14.89 -0.93 -20.16
CA HIS A 102 -14.67 0.06 -19.09
C HIS A 102 -13.79 -0.44 -17.92
N LEU A 103 -13.75 -1.74 -17.66
CA LEU A 103 -12.83 -2.33 -16.69
C LEU A 103 -11.35 -2.26 -17.12
N LYS A 104 -11.06 -2.11 -18.42
CA LYS A 104 -9.71 -1.85 -18.98
C LYS A 104 -9.50 -0.38 -19.35
N GLU A 105 -10.56 0.36 -19.66
CA GLU A 105 -10.51 1.74 -20.15
C GLU A 105 -10.62 2.82 -19.05
N VAL A 106 -11.16 2.49 -17.87
CA VAL A 106 -11.14 3.40 -16.71
C VAL A 106 -9.92 3.10 -15.86
N VAL A 107 -9.01 4.08 -15.72
CA VAL A 107 -7.74 3.95 -14.99
C VAL A 107 -7.86 4.63 -13.63
N LEU A 108 -7.60 3.88 -12.56
CA LEU A 108 -7.46 4.36 -11.20
C LEU A 108 -6.01 4.80 -10.98
N ARG A 109 -5.84 6.00 -10.42
CA ARG A 109 -4.55 6.54 -9.97
C ARG A 109 -4.63 6.98 -8.51
N ALA A 110 -3.58 6.70 -7.72
CA ALA A 110 -3.44 7.20 -6.35
C ALA A 110 -2.07 7.84 -6.15
N TYR A 111 -2.04 8.92 -5.37
CA TYR A 111 -0.86 9.71 -5.05
C TYR A 111 -0.78 9.88 -3.52
N TRP A 112 0.35 9.49 -2.93
CA TRP A 112 0.61 9.63 -1.51
C TRP A 112 1.48 10.85 -1.22
N ASP A 113 1.11 11.59 -0.18
CA ASP A 113 1.86 12.69 0.44
C ASP A 113 2.39 13.77 -0.51
N GLY A 114 1.70 13.98 -1.63
CA GLY A 114 2.05 14.98 -2.64
C GLY A 114 3.10 14.54 -3.67
N GLU A 115 3.31 13.24 -3.86
CA GLU A 115 4.15 12.73 -4.95
C GLU A 115 3.64 13.10 -6.35
N ALA A 116 4.56 13.23 -7.31
CA ALA A 116 4.22 13.55 -8.70
C ALA A 116 3.85 12.31 -9.55
N SER A 117 4.50 11.16 -9.28
CA SER A 117 4.24 9.87 -9.93
C SER A 117 3.21 9.07 -9.14
N PRO A 118 2.19 8.46 -9.76
CA PRO A 118 1.15 7.72 -9.03
C PRO A 118 1.67 6.38 -8.48
N SER A 119 1.60 6.19 -7.15
CA SER A 119 1.90 4.93 -6.48
C SER A 119 0.96 3.77 -6.86
N ILE A 120 -0.32 4.07 -7.10
CA ILE A 120 -1.24 3.15 -7.78
C ILE A 120 -1.46 3.67 -9.20
N GLU A 121 -1.18 2.88 -10.23
CA GLU A 121 -1.63 3.13 -11.60
C GLU A 121 -2.08 1.81 -12.26
N THR A 122 -3.40 1.66 -12.40
CA THR A 122 -4.04 0.40 -12.84
C THR A 122 -5.40 0.68 -13.49
N PRO A 123 -5.79 -0.04 -14.56
CA PRO A 123 -7.20 -0.15 -14.92
C PRO A 123 -8.02 -0.68 -13.74
N VAL A 124 -9.24 -0.17 -13.57
CA VAL A 124 -10.11 -0.53 -12.43
C VAL A 124 -10.37 -2.04 -12.38
N GLY A 125 -10.55 -2.70 -13.52
CA GLY A 125 -10.70 -4.15 -13.59
C GLY A 125 -9.52 -4.89 -13.00
N ASP A 126 -8.31 -4.58 -13.44
CA ASP A 126 -7.09 -5.22 -12.95
C ASP A 126 -6.84 -4.95 -11.45
N PHE A 127 -7.15 -3.74 -10.97
CA PHE A 127 -7.09 -3.41 -9.54
C PHE A 127 -7.99 -4.32 -8.68
N PHE A 128 -9.20 -4.62 -9.16
CA PHE A 128 -10.17 -5.48 -8.48
C PHE A 128 -10.14 -6.93 -8.99
N GLY A 129 -9.04 -7.42 -9.57
CA GLY A 129 -8.89 -8.84 -9.95
C GLY A 129 -9.80 -9.32 -11.10
N LEU A 130 -10.31 -8.38 -11.90
CA LEU A 130 -11.13 -8.62 -13.10
C LEU A 130 -10.29 -8.40 -14.37
N ASN A 131 -9.09 -8.97 -14.39
CA ASN A 131 -8.02 -8.72 -15.36
C ASN A 131 -8.32 -9.17 -16.81
N LEU A 132 -9.44 -9.85 -17.06
CA LEU A 132 -9.97 -10.12 -18.42
C LEU A 132 -11.00 -9.08 -18.89
N GLY A 133 -11.22 -8.00 -18.14
CA GLY A 133 -12.20 -6.95 -18.48
C GLY A 133 -13.67 -7.37 -18.28
N GLN A 134 -13.91 -8.45 -17.55
CA GLN A 134 -15.24 -9.05 -17.34
C GLN A 134 -15.55 -9.18 -15.84
N TYR A 135 -16.81 -8.97 -15.45
CA TYR A 135 -17.24 -9.16 -14.07
C TYR A 135 -17.49 -10.64 -13.75
N PHE A 136 -16.79 -11.16 -12.75
CA PHE A 136 -17.07 -12.44 -12.11
C PHE A 136 -17.31 -12.21 -10.62
N VAL A 137 -18.27 -12.93 -10.02
CA VAL A 137 -18.50 -12.85 -8.58
C VAL A 137 -17.42 -13.67 -7.87
N TYR A 138 -16.60 -13.03 -7.04
CA TYR A 138 -15.55 -13.68 -6.26
C TYR A 138 -15.25 -12.91 -4.97
N GLN A 139 -14.69 -13.62 -3.99
CA GLN A 139 -14.27 -13.06 -2.71
C GLN A 139 -12.85 -13.53 -2.34
N SER A 140 -12.06 -12.63 -1.76
CA SER A 140 -10.78 -12.91 -1.11
C SER A 140 -10.69 -12.13 0.20
N ALA A 141 -9.54 -12.21 0.90
CA ALA A 141 -9.33 -11.44 2.14
C ALA A 141 -9.25 -9.92 1.92
N PHE A 142 -8.83 -9.45 0.74
CA PHE A 142 -8.59 -8.03 0.47
C PHE A 142 -9.43 -7.45 -0.67
N LEU A 143 -9.79 -8.26 -1.68
CA LEU A 143 -10.59 -7.84 -2.83
C LEU A 143 -11.84 -8.71 -2.98
N ASN A 144 -12.96 -8.10 -3.39
CA ASN A 144 -14.26 -8.75 -3.53
C ASN A 144 -15.05 -8.08 -4.66
N CYS A 145 -15.42 -8.85 -5.69
CA CYS A 145 -16.47 -8.46 -6.62
C CYS A 145 -17.75 -9.20 -6.25
N SER A 146 -18.68 -8.50 -5.59
CA SER A 146 -19.96 -9.06 -5.17
C SER A 146 -20.99 -9.05 -6.31
N SER A 147 -22.15 -9.66 -6.05
CA SER A 147 -23.36 -9.48 -6.88
C SER A 147 -23.62 -8.00 -7.21
N VAL A 148 -24.31 -7.75 -8.34
CA VAL A 148 -24.59 -6.40 -8.89
C VAL A 148 -23.36 -5.52 -9.17
N ARG A 149 -22.20 -6.13 -9.48
CA ARG A 149 -20.96 -5.42 -9.91
C ARG A 149 -20.40 -4.47 -8.84
N ALA A 150 -20.55 -4.83 -7.57
CA ALA A 150 -19.98 -4.09 -6.45
C ALA A 150 -18.51 -4.51 -6.24
N LEU A 151 -17.58 -3.61 -6.57
CA LEU A 151 -16.14 -3.79 -6.45
C LEU A 151 -15.71 -3.28 -5.07
N ASN A 152 -15.14 -4.14 -4.22
CA ASN A 152 -14.74 -3.82 -2.85
C ASN A 152 -13.25 -4.13 -2.65
N CYS A 153 -12.55 -3.25 -1.94
CA CYS A 153 -11.16 -3.39 -1.56
C CYS A 153 -10.97 -3.01 -0.08
N TYR A 154 -10.26 -3.86 0.66
CA TYR A 154 -9.94 -3.76 2.09
C TYR A 154 -8.42 -3.73 2.32
N PHE A 155 -7.62 -3.44 1.29
CA PHE A 155 -6.21 -3.11 1.50
C PHE A 155 -6.12 -1.80 2.29
N VAL A 156 -5.35 -1.85 3.37
CA VAL A 156 -5.06 -0.71 4.23
C VAL A 156 -4.03 0.18 3.54
N MET A 157 -4.35 1.46 3.31
CA MET A 157 -3.47 2.40 2.59
C MET A 157 -3.17 3.62 3.48
N PRO A 158 -2.05 3.63 4.22
CA PRO A 158 -1.64 4.77 5.04
C PRO A 158 -1.13 5.94 4.20
N PHE A 159 -1.24 7.16 4.72
CA PHE A 159 -0.65 8.40 4.19
C PHE A 159 -0.29 9.33 5.34
N ARG A 160 0.86 10.03 5.30
CA ARG A 160 1.39 10.81 6.45
C ARG A 160 1.09 12.31 6.38
N ARG A 161 0.82 12.83 5.18
CA ARG A 161 0.56 14.25 4.88
C ARG A 161 -0.72 14.44 4.07
N SER A 162 -0.96 13.61 3.06
CA SER A 162 -2.15 13.67 2.21
C SER A 162 -2.32 12.44 1.33
N ALA A 163 -3.54 12.19 0.87
CA ALA A 163 -3.84 11.17 -0.13
C ALA A 163 -4.85 11.69 -1.16
N ARG A 164 -4.58 11.41 -2.44
CA ARG A 164 -5.41 11.84 -3.57
C ARG A 164 -5.61 10.68 -4.53
N LEU A 165 -6.87 10.31 -4.80
CA LEU A 165 -7.22 9.28 -5.80
C LEU A 165 -8.05 9.90 -6.92
N THR A 166 -7.75 9.51 -8.15
CA THR A 166 -8.45 9.96 -9.36
C THR A 166 -8.84 8.77 -10.24
N ALA A 167 -10.01 8.83 -10.88
CA ALA A 167 -10.39 7.90 -11.93
C ALA A 167 -10.45 8.64 -13.29
N THR A 168 -9.68 8.16 -14.27
CA THR A 168 -9.64 8.70 -15.64
C THR A 168 -10.38 7.76 -16.58
N ASN A 169 -11.26 8.27 -17.43
CA ASN A 169 -11.86 7.51 -18.52
C ASN A 169 -11.00 7.66 -19.78
N GLU A 170 -10.11 6.71 -20.03
CA GLU A 170 -9.25 6.66 -21.23
C GLU A 170 -9.97 5.97 -22.41
N GLY A 171 -11.21 5.53 -22.20
CA GLY A 171 -12.10 4.94 -23.19
C GLY A 171 -12.78 5.96 -24.11
N LYS A 172 -13.40 5.45 -25.19
CA LYS A 172 -14.07 6.25 -26.23
C LYS A 172 -15.54 6.54 -25.96
N GLN A 173 -16.11 5.95 -24.90
CA GLN A 173 -17.52 6.09 -24.52
C GLN A 173 -17.65 6.70 -23.12
N PRO A 174 -18.72 7.46 -22.82
CA PRO A 174 -18.89 8.07 -21.52
C PRO A 174 -19.21 7.04 -20.43
N VAL A 175 -18.81 7.37 -19.20
CA VAL A 175 -19.27 6.72 -17.97
C VAL A 175 -20.37 7.60 -17.36
N PRO A 176 -21.66 7.36 -17.64
CA PRO A 176 -22.77 8.17 -17.12
C PRO A 176 -23.05 7.96 -15.62
N GLY A 177 -22.44 6.95 -14.99
CA GLY A 177 -22.49 6.74 -13.55
C GLY A 177 -21.28 5.97 -13.01
N PHE A 178 -20.29 6.70 -12.49
CA PHE A 178 -19.23 6.17 -11.63
C PHE A 178 -19.64 6.41 -10.18
N TYR A 179 -19.88 5.35 -9.42
CA TYR A 179 -20.32 5.40 -8.03
C TYR A 179 -19.16 5.00 -7.11
N VAL A 180 -18.96 5.71 -6.00
CA VAL A 180 -17.84 5.48 -5.08
C VAL A 180 -18.22 5.73 -3.62
N ASN A 181 -17.67 4.91 -2.73
CA ASN A 181 -17.57 5.13 -1.30
C ASN A 181 -16.13 4.78 -0.88
N ILE A 182 -15.45 5.69 -0.20
CA ILE A 182 -14.12 5.48 0.38
C ILE A 182 -14.22 5.79 1.87
N ASP A 183 -14.09 4.74 2.67
CA ASP A 183 -14.03 4.77 4.13
C ASP A 183 -12.57 4.93 4.57
N TYR A 184 -12.32 5.88 5.47
CA TYR A 184 -10.97 6.19 5.92
C TYR A 184 -10.95 6.73 7.35
N GLN A 185 -9.77 6.77 7.94
CA GLN A 185 -9.52 7.23 9.30
C GLN A 185 -8.45 8.32 9.27
N ILE A 186 -8.66 9.41 10.00
CA ILE A 186 -7.62 10.39 10.33
C ILE A 186 -7.11 10.09 11.74
N VAL A 187 -5.79 9.99 11.87
CA VAL A 187 -5.07 9.65 13.11
C VAL A 187 -4.23 10.84 13.58
N PRO A 188 -3.74 10.88 14.84
CA PRO A 188 -2.76 11.89 15.26
C PRO A 188 -1.40 11.73 14.57
N SER A 189 -0.98 10.48 14.35
CA SER A 189 0.25 10.10 13.65
C SER A 189 0.16 8.66 13.17
N LEU A 190 1.04 8.27 12.25
CA LEU A 190 1.27 6.89 11.82
C LEU A 190 2.59 6.38 12.40
N PRO A 191 2.72 5.06 12.68
CA PRO A 191 4.00 4.43 13.03
C PRO A 191 5.11 4.72 12.02
N ASP A 192 6.37 4.77 12.47
CA ASP A 192 7.53 5.07 11.62
C ASP A 192 7.77 3.98 10.55
N ASP A 193 7.39 2.73 10.85
CA ASP A 193 7.48 1.57 9.96
C ASP A 193 6.29 1.41 8.99
N ALA A 194 5.28 2.27 9.06
CA ALA A 194 4.14 2.22 8.15
C ALA A 194 4.56 2.51 6.69
N ALA A 195 4.41 1.52 5.82
CA ALA A 195 4.67 1.61 4.39
C ALA A 195 3.45 2.06 3.58
N TYR A 196 3.68 2.57 2.37
CA TYR A 196 2.63 2.95 1.42
C TYR A 196 2.17 1.74 0.58
N PHE A 197 0.92 1.78 0.11
CA PHE A 197 0.37 0.77 -0.79
C PHE A 197 0.67 1.13 -2.26
N HIS A 198 1.18 0.17 -3.04
CA HIS A 198 1.46 0.35 -4.47
C HIS A 198 0.81 -0.76 -5.29
N ALA A 199 0.28 -0.41 -6.47
CA ALA A 199 -0.22 -1.37 -7.45
C ALA A 199 0.01 -0.81 -8.86
N GLN A 200 0.52 -1.64 -9.77
CA GLN A 200 1.01 -1.19 -11.08
C GLN A 200 0.61 -2.19 -12.16
N TYR A 201 -0.12 -1.75 -13.18
CA TYR A 201 -0.49 -2.60 -14.31
C TYR A 201 0.67 -2.75 -15.29
N ARG A 202 0.89 -3.97 -15.79
CA ARG A 202 1.90 -4.28 -16.82
C ARG A 202 1.35 -5.35 -17.75
N GLN A 203 1.56 -5.16 -19.05
CA GLN A 203 1.13 -6.09 -20.10
C GLN A 203 2.22 -6.20 -21.17
N ALA A 204 2.44 -7.40 -21.70
CA ALA A 204 3.31 -7.65 -22.85
C ALA A 204 2.59 -8.58 -23.85
N THR A 205 2.52 -8.19 -25.11
CA THR A 205 1.76 -8.91 -26.15
C THR A 205 2.52 -8.83 -27.48
N PRO A 206 3.16 -9.92 -27.95
CA PRO A 206 3.44 -11.15 -27.20
C PRO A 206 4.32 -10.87 -25.96
N THR A 207 4.27 -11.76 -24.97
CA THR A 207 5.25 -11.73 -23.86
C THR A 207 6.57 -12.33 -24.38
N PRO A 208 7.71 -11.63 -24.30
CA PRO A 208 8.99 -12.20 -24.72
C PRO A 208 9.34 -13.45 -23.91
N PRO A 209 9.78 -14.56 -24.54
CA PRO A 209 10.12 -15.77 -23.82
C PRO A 209 11.35 -15.53 -22.93
N THR A 210 11.18 -15.66 -21.62
CA THR A 210 12.30 -15.62 -20.67
C THR A 210 13.09 -16.92 -20.78
N MET A 211 14.16 -16.91 -21.58
CA MET A 211 15.15 -17.98 -21.69
C MET A 211 15.92 -18.16 -20.38
N THR A 212 15.23 -18.69 -19.37
CA THR A 212 15.81 -19.39 -18.22
C THR A 212 15.81 -20.88 -18.54
N ASN A 213 16.73 -21.65 -17.95
CA ASN A 213 17.12 -22.98 -18.43
C ASN A 213 16.15 -24.11 -18.03
N TRP A 214 14.84 -23.88 -18.20
CA TRP A 214 13.77 -24.84 -17.88
C TRP A 214 13.61 -25.85 -19.01
N GLN A 215 13.82 -27.13 -18.72
CA GLN A 215 13.71 -28.22 -19.70
C GLN A 215 12.27 -28.50 -20.16
N THR A 216 11.27 -27.86 -19.54
CA THR A 216 9.86 -27.89 -19.97
C THR A 216 9.20 -26.54 -19.70
N ASN A 217 8.79 -25.84 -20.76
CA ASN A 217 7.80 -24.76 -20.68
C ASN A 217 6.82 -24.97 -21.85
N ARG A 218 5.53 -25.22 -21.54
CA ARG A 218 4.58 -25.74 -22.54
C ARG A 218 3.89 -24.66 -23.39
N ASP A 219 3.93 -23.41 -22.94
CA ASP A 219 3.08 -22.34 -23.50
C ASP A 219 3.84 -21.42 -24.47
N GLY A 220 5.13 -21.68 -24.68
CA GLY A 220 5.96 -21.03 -25.70
C GLY A 220 5.90 -21.79 -27.03
N ASN A 221 4.81 -21.64 -27.77
CA ASN A 221 4.65 -22.29 -29.07
C ASN A 221 5.42 -21.53 -30.16
N GLU A 222 6.58 -22.05 -30.58
CA GLU A 222 7.35 -21.53 -31.72
C GLU A 222 6.56 -21.69 -33.03
N ALA A 223 6.62 -20.67 -33.90
CA ALA A 223 5.97 -20.59 -35.21
C ALA A 223 6.74 -19.64 -36.14
#